data_AF-A3W1M8-F1
#
_entry.id   AF-A3W1M8-F1
#
_cell.length_a   1.000
_cell.length_b   1.000
_cell.length_c   1.000
_cell.angle_alpha   90.00
_cell.angle_beta   90.00
_cell.angle_gamma   90.00
#
_symmetry.space_group_name_H-M   'P 1'
#
loop_
_entity.id
_entity.type
_entity.pdbx_description
1 polymer ?
#
loop_
_entity_poly.entity_id
_entity_poly.type
_entity_poly.pdbx_seq_one_letter_code
_entity_poly.pdbx_strand_id
1 'polypeptide(L)'
;MLGIERVMDHVAHALGLDPLAVHQRNSYAASAGGGLSAPRAARAPEGISGQMNPQVTPYGQEVADFILHEMTERLVDTSDYCARRVAVAAWNAHNPVLKKGLALTPVKFGSSFTLSHLNQAGALVHVYQDGSVHLNHGGTEMGQGLFQKVAQVATAGFGLSLDAIKMTATDTAQVPNTSATAASSGSDLNGMAVKAACETIRQRMAEFLARHHGVPPDAVQFAGGMVQIGTQRLSFAAAAKFCYEQRISLSAAGSYKTPDLAWDRIKGEGRPFYYFAFGAAVTELVVDGLSGENRILRADILHDCGASLNPALDIGQTEGGYVQGAGWLIERLLPMRPVVIHGAGHIGRALAGILAPVPSVAIMLADSRPALLCDLSAQITPCADPFAAITIAPDDAAHVVVTHDHALDLELCHRLLLRSFGSVGLIGSASKWARFQQRLAALGHSDAQISRFSCPIGDPRLGKHPQAIALGVAAALLKEPDTKAQDRRRTA
;
A
#
# COMPACT_ATOMS: atom_id res chain seq x y z
N MET A 1 -4.78 14.09 7.54
CA MET A 1 -5.87 13.56 8.38
C MET A 1 -5.42 13.48 9.85
N LEU A 2 -4.52 12.58 10.27
CA LEU A 2 -4.09 12.47 11.68
C LEU A 2 -3.73 13.80 12.37
N GLY A 3 -3.00 14.69 11.69
CA GLY A 3 -2.65 16.00 12.23
C GLY A 3 -3.86 16.88 12.55
N ILE A 4 -4.87 16.94 11.66
CA ILE A 4 -6.08 17.73 11.91
C ILE A 4 -6.98 17.06 12.95
N GLU A 5 -7.12 15.72 12.92
CA GLU A 5 -7.87 14.98 13.95
C GLU A 5 -7.31 15.25 15.35
N ARG A 6 -5.98 15.33 15.49
CA ARG A 6 -5.36 15.66 16.78
C ARG A 6 -5.69 17.08 17.25
N VAL A 7 -5.79 18.03 16.33
CA VAL A 7 -6.24 19.40 16.64
C VAL A 7 -7.70 19.40 17.06
N MET A 8 -8.57 18.68 16.35
CA MET A 8 -10.00 18.57 16.67
C MET A 8 -10.22 17.97 18.06
N ASP A 9 -9.52 16.88 18.39
CA ASP A 9 -9.53 16.27 19.72
C ASP A 9 -9.05 17.23 20.81
N HIS A 10 -7.98 18.01 20.53
CA HIS A 10 -7.44 18.95 21.50
C HIS A 10 -8.40 20.11 21.77
N VAL A 11 -9.06 20.63 20.73
CA VAL A 11 -10.13 21.63 20.86
C VAL A 11 -11.30 21.07 21.66
N ALA A 12 -11.75 19.85 21.36
CA ALA A 12 -12.82 19.20 22.11
C ALA A 12 -12.47 19.05 23.60
N HIS A 13 -11.26 18.60 23.90
CA HIS A 13 -10.76 18.48 25.26
C HIS A 13 -10.73 19.83 26.00
N ALA A 14 -10.17 20.88 25.37
CA ALA A 14 -10.08 22.21 25.97
C ALA A 14 -11.45 22.84 26.24
N LEU A 15 -12.46 22.52 25.42
CA LEU A 15 -13.83 23.01 25.56
C LEU A 15 -14.73 22.11 26.42
N GLY A 16 -14.23 20.94 26.86
CA GLY A 16 -15.05 19.95 27.57
C GLY A 16 -16.19 19.38 26.72
N LEU A 17 -16.03 19.35 25.39
CA LEU A 17 -17.03 18.84 24.45
C LEU A 17 -16.68 17.43 23.98
N ASP A 18 -17.69 16.70 23.49
CA ASP A 18 -17.44 15.47 22.74
C ASP A 18 -16.75 15.82 21.40
N PRO A 19 -15.65 15.13 21.01
CA PRO A 19 -15.00 15.34 19.72
C PRO A 19 -15.97 15.29 18.53
N LEU A 20 -16.97 14.40 18.58
CA LEU A 20 -17.98 14.30 17.52
C LEU A 20 -18.73 15.63 17.32
N ALA A 21 -19.09 16.31 18.41
CA ALA A 21 -19.78 17.60 18.34
C ALA A 21 -18.89 18.69 17.72
N VAL A 22 -17.58 18.63 17.95
CA VAL A 22 -16.62 19.55 17.31
C VAL A 22 -16.51 19.25 15.82
N HIS A 23 -16.48 17.98 15.41
CA HIS A 23 -16.49 17.60 13.98
C HIS A 23 -17.76 18.06 13.26
N GLN A 24 -18.94 17.82 13.86
CA GLN A 24 -20.23 18.19 13.25
C GLN A 24 -20.33 19.70 12.99
N ARG A 25 -19.79 20.53 13.91
CA ARG A 25 -19.80 21.99 13.78
C ARG A 25 -18.81 22.54 12.75
N ASN A 26 -17.79 21.78 12.37
CA ASN A 26 -16.69 22.23 11.52
C ASN A 26 -16.61 21.49 10.18
N SER A 27 -17.59 20.63 9.88
CA SER A 27 -17.68 19.92 8.61
C SER A 27 -18.12 20.86 7.47
N TYR A 28 -17.77 20.51 6.22
CA TYR A 28 -18.38 21.15 5.04
C TYR A 28 -19.91 21.01 5.10
N ALA A 29 -20.67 21.85 4.41
CA ALA A 29 -22.13 21.65 4.40
C ALA A 29 -22.47 20.46 3.51
N ALA A 30 -23.64 19.87 3.79
CA ALA A 30 -24.16 18.78 2.99
C ALA A 30 -24.39 19.20 1.54
N SER A 31 -24.11 18.30 0.60
CA SER A 31 -24.51 18.48 -0.79
C SER A 31 -26.04 18.45 -0.91
N ALA A 32 -26.61 19.43 -1.61
CA ALA A 32 -28.04 19.43 -1.95
C ALA A 32 -28.42 18.37 -3.00
N GLY A 33 -27.43 17.81 -3.72
CA GLY A 33 -27.63 16.93 -4.88
C GLY A 33 -27.22 15.46 -4.69
N GLY A 34 -26.55 15.11 -3.58
CA GLY A 34 -25.82 13.84 -3.44
C GLY A 34 -24.47 13.87 -4.17
N GLY A 35 -23.52 13.06 -3.72
CA GLY A 35 -22.16 13.03 -4.27
C GLY A 35 -22.01 12.19 -5.54
N LEU A 36 -20.93 12.41 -6.30
CA LEU A 36 -20.58 11.57 -7.47
C LEU A 36 -20.40 10.09 -7.11
N SER A 37 -20.15 9.80 -5.83
CA SER A 37 -19.99 8.47 -5.26
C SER A 37 -21.31 7.81 -4.79
N ALA A 38 -22.46 8.49 -4.72
CA ALA A 38 -23.70 7.80 -4.29
C ALA A 38 -24.99 8.50 -4.75
N PRO A 39 -26.01 7.78 -5.25
CA PRO A 39 -27.32 8.36 -5.51
C PRO A 39 -28.14 8.54 -4.21
N ARG A 40 -28.57 9.79 -4.00
CA ARG A 40 -29.69 10.38 -3.22
C ARG A 40 -30.22 9.68 -1.94
N ALA A 41 -30.29 10.44 -0.85
CA ALA A 41 -31.25 10.29 0.26
C ALA A 41 -32.24 11.49 0.33
N ALA A 42 -33.37 11.30 1.04
CA ALA A 42 -34.64 11.99 0.78
C ALA A 42 -34.91 13.33 1.50
N ARG A 43 -33.94 14.02 2.11
CA ARG A 43 -34.23 15.32 2.74
C ARG A 43 -33.03 16.24 2.88
N ALA A 44 -33.15 17.45 2.33
CA ALA A 44 -32.23 18.55 2.60
C ALA A 44 -32.58 19.21 3.95
N PRO A 45 -31.60 19.58 4.78
CA PRO A 45 -31.84 20.42 5.95
C PRO A 45 -32.21 21.85 5.53
N GLU A 46 -33.12 22.47 6.29
CA GLU A 46 -33.54 23.86 6.09
C GLU A 46 -32.40 24.84 6.41
N GLY A 47 -31.99 25.63 5.40
CA GLY A 47 -30.93 26.63 5.53
C GLY A 47 -31.46 27.99 5.99
N ILE A 48 -30.78 28.59 6.98
CA ILE A 48 -30.94 30.00 7.33
C ILE A 48 -30.05 30.82 6.39
N SER A 49 -30.65 31.77 5.68
CA SER A 49 -30.03 32.62 4.66
C SER A 49 -28.89 33.50 5.19
N GLY A 50 -27.78 33.58 4.44
CA GLY A 50 -26.81 34.69 4.52
C GLY A 50 -25.36 34.30 4.20
N GLN A 51 -24.92 34.56 2.97
CA GLN A 51 -23.50 34.52 2.52
C GLN A 51 -22.69 33.29 2.98
N MET A 52 -22.99 32.11 2.43
CA MET A 52 -22.05 30.99 2.55
C MET A 52 -20.83 31.28 1.68
N ASN A 53 -19.65 31.39 2.31
CA ASN A 53 -18.39 31.32 1.58
C ASN A 53 -18.40 30.06 0.68
N PRO A 54 -17.81 30.12 -0.53
CA PRO A 54 -17.67 28.94 -1.38
C PRO A 54 -17.06 27.79 -0.57
N GLN A 55 -17.66 26.61 -0.63
CA GLN A 55 -17.18 25.44 0.10
C GLN A 55 -15.99 24.82 -0.61
N VAL A 56 -14.88 25.53 -0.54
CA VAL A 56 -13.63 25.12 -1.14
C VAL A 56 -12.71 24.54 -0.08
N THR A 57 -11.92 23.56 -0.51
CA THR A 57 -10.76 23.10 0.21
C THR A 57 -9.72 24.21 0.36
N PRO A 58 -8.72 24.06 1.25
CA PRO A 58 -7.62 25.03 1.37
C PRO A 58 -6.83 25.27 0.06
N TYR A 59 -6.99 24.38 -0.92
CA TYR A 59 -6.42 24.48 -2.26
C TYR A 59 -7.41 24.93 -3.34
N GLY A 60 -8.59 25.45 -2.96
CA GLY A 60 -9.53 26.05 -3.90
C GLY A 60 -10.43 25.08 -4.67
N GLN A 61 -10.31 23.75 -4.46
CA GLN A 61 -11.26 22.79 -5.03
C GLN A 61 -12.59 22.84 -4.29
N GLU A 62 -13.70 23.01 -5.01
CA GLU A 62 -15.06 22.90 -4.48
C GLU A 62 -15.35 21.48 -3.95
N VAL A 63 -16.06 21.41 -2.82
CA VAL A 63 -16.54 20.16 -2.21
C VAL A 63 -18.04 20.04 -2.46
N ALA A 64 -18.42 19.47 -3.61
CA ALA A 64 -19.81 19.37 -4.05
C ALA A 64 -20.52 18.07 -3.63
N ASP A 65 -19.78 17.11 -3.07
CA ASP A 65 -20.18 15.72 -2.83
C ASP A 65 -20.20 15.34 -1.33
N PHE A 66 -20.18 16.31 -0.43
CA PHE A 66 -20.03 16.06 1.01
C PHE A 66 -21.26 15.37 1.64
N ILE A 67 -21.07 14.14 2.12
CA ILE A 67 -22.12 13.28 2.71
C ILE A 67 -21.85 12.84 4.16
N LEU A 68 -20.80 13.34 4.81
CA LEU A 68 -20.41 12.87 6.15
C LEU A 68 -21.44 13.17 7.25
N HIS A 69 -22.31 14.16 7.08
CA HIS A 69 -23.39 14.42 8.07
C HIS A 69 -24.29 13.20 8.23
N GLU A 70 -24.90 12.73 7.14
CA GLU A 70 -25.77 11.55 7.16
C GLU A 70 -25.02 10.28 7.55
N MET A 71 -23.78 10.11 7.05
CA MET A 71 -22.97 8.94 7.40
C MET A 71 -22.66 8.88 8.90
N THR A 72 -22.27 10.00 9.51
CA THR A 72 -21.94 10.04 10.94
C THR A 72 -23.19 9.87 11.80
N GLU A 73 -24.32 10.49 11.44
CA GLU A 73 -25.60 10.28 12.12
C GLU A 73 -26.03 8.81 12.10
N ARG A 74 -25.97 8.17 10.92
CA ARG A 74 -26.29 6.75 10.78
C ARG A 74 -25.33 5.87 11.55
N LEU A 75 -24.04 6.17 11.55
CA LEU A 75 -23.05 5.39 12.29
C LEU A 75 -23.21 5.56 13.81
N VAL A 76 -23.55 6.75 14.29
CA VAL A 76 -23.85 7.02 15.70
C VAL A 76 -25.00 6.14 16.19
N ASP A 77 -26.07 6.05 15.39
CA ASP A 77 -27.24 5.20 15.68
C ASP A 77 -26.86 3.71 15.63
N THR A 78 -26.37 3.24 14.49
CA THR A 78 -26.10 1.80 14.25
C THR A 78 -24.97 1.21 15.10
N SER A 79 -24.09 2.03 15.68
CA SER A 79 -23.00 1.58 16.56
C SER A 79 -23.33 1.71 18.06
N ASP A 80 -24.53 2.17 18.42
CA ASP A 80 -24.94 2.52 19.78
C ASP A 80 -24.00 3.54 20.45
N TYR A 81 -23.43 4.48 19.66
CA TYR A 81 -22.32 5.33 20.10
C TYR A 81 -22.63 6.05 21.41
N CYS A 82 -23.76 6.75 21.49
CA CYS A 82 -24.15 7.52 22.67
C CYS A 82 -24.28 6.66 23.93
N ALA A 83 -24.94 5.49 23.82
CA ALA A 83 -25.09 4.57 24.93
C ALA A 83 -23.74 4.00 25.38
N ARG A 84 -22.85 3.68 24.43
CA ARG A 84 -21.50 3.19 24.72
C ARG A 84 -20.61 4.26 25.34
N ARG A 85 -20.74 5.54 24.98
CA ARG A 85 -20.04 6.66 25.65
C ARG A 85 -20.36 6.69 27.15
N VAL A 86 -21.65 6.57 27.50
CA VAL A 86 -22.10 6.50 28.90
C VAL A 86 -21.55 5.26 29.59
N ALA A 87 -21.63 4.08 28.95
CA ALA A 87 -21.11 2.84 29.50
C ALA A 87 -19.59 2.87 29.74
N VAL A 88 -18.82 3.48 28.81
CA VAL A 88 -17.37 3.69 28.95
C VAL A 88 -17.06 4.60 30.13
N ALA A 89 -17.79 5.71 30.30
CA ALA A 89 -17.61 6.60 31.45
C ALA A 89 -17.89 5.87 32.78
N ALA A 90 -18.99 5.11 32.85
CA ALA A 90 -19.33 4.30 34.02
C ALA A 90 -18.26 3.23 34.31
N TRP A 91 -17.76 2.53 33.30
CA TRP A 91 -16.67 1.57 33.43
C TRP A 91 -15.41 2.23 34.00
N ASN A 92 -15.01 3.37 33.44
CA ASN A 92 -13.81 4.10 33.82
C ASN A 92 -13.87 4.63 35.26
N ALA A 93 -15.05 4.94 35.79
CA ALA A 93 -15.22 5.35 37.18
C ALA A 93 -14.98 4.19 38.17
N HIS A 94 -15.34 2.96 37.80
CA HIS A 94 -15.20 1.78 38.66
C HIS A 94 -13.88 1.02 38.49
N ASN A 95 -13.15 1.25 37.40
CA ASN A 95 -11.91 0.53 37.09
C ASN A 95 -10.71 1.48 37.17
N PRO A 96 -9.88 1.43 38.23
CA PRO A 96 -8.76 2.36 38.39
C PRO A 96 -7.61 2.08 37.41
N VAL A 97 -7.36 0.81 37.09
CA VAL A 97 -6.23 0.36 36.26
C VAL A 97 -6.59 0.27 34.78
N LEU A 98 -7.68 -0.42 34.45
CA LEU A 98 -8.12 -0.61 33.06
C LEU A 98 -9.07 0.51 32.65
N LYS A 99 -8.70 1.26 31.62
CA LYS A 99 -9.53 2.33 31.06
C LYS A 99 -10.00 1.96 29.66
N LYS A 100 -11.26 2.22 29.37
CA LYS A 100 -11.83 2.14 28.02
C LYS A 100 -11.81 3.50 27.34
N GLY A 101 -11.61 3.48 26.02
CA GLY A 101 -11.76 4.62 25.13
C GLY A 101 -12.73 4.30 24.01
N LEU A 102 -13.49 5.31 23.57
CA LEU A 102 -14.41 5.23 22.45
C LEU A 102 -14.31 6.52 21.63
N ALA A 103 -13.99 6.40 20.34
CA ALA A 103 -13.84 7.52 19.42
C ALA A 103 -14.57 7.26 18.11
N LEU A 104 -15.07 8.32 17.47
CA LEU A 104 -15.61 8.32 16.12
C LEU A 104 -14.74 9.24 15.27
N THR A 105 -14.17 8.71 14.19
CA THR A 105 -13.26 9.47 13.30
C THR A 105 -13.80 9.47 11.87
N PRO A 106 -14.02 10.65 11.24
CA PRO A 106 -14.43 10.75 9.85
C PRO A 106 -13.23 10.69 8.86
N VAL A 107 -13.53 10.44 7.59
CA VAL A 107 -12.58 10.41 6.47
C VAL A 107 -13.16 11.19 5.29
N LYS A 108 -12.33 12.07 4.72
CA LYS A 108 -12.49 12.66 3.39
C LYS A 108 -11.20 12.45 2.62
N PHE A 109 -11.22 11.63 1.59
CA PHE A 109 -10.04 11.24 0.82
C PHE A 109 -10.19 11.64 -0.65
N GLY A 110 -9.24 12.38 -1.21
CA GLY A 110 -9.28 12.79 -2.61
C GLY A 110 -8.75 11.69 -3.53
N SER A 111 -9.54 11.31 -4.54
CA SER A 111 -9.19 10.27 -5.50
C SER A 111 -8.71 10.88 -6.82
N SER A 112 -7.42 10.65 -7.14
CA SER A 112 -6.68 10.87 -8.40
C SER A 112 -5.18 10.98 -8.10
N PHE A 113 -4.34 10.84 -9.13
CA PHE A 113 -2.95 11.30 -9.04
C PHE A 113 -2.89 12.83 -9.08
N THR A 114 -2.16 13.44 -8.14
CA THR A 114 -1.91 14.90 -8.14
C THR A 114 -0.96 15.35 -9.27
N LEU A 115 -0.21 14.40 -9.86
CA LEU A 115 0.44 14.59 -11.15
C LEU A 115 -0.57 14.25 -12.27
N SER A 116 -1.27 15.25 -12.78
CA SER A 116 -2.47 15.08 -13.61
C SER A 116 -2.29 14.12 -14.79
N HIS A 117 -1.12 14.16 -15.47
CA HIS A 117 -0.83 13.30 -16.63
C HIS A 117 -0.79 11.80 -16.31
N LEU A 118 -0.70 11.40 -15.04
CA LEU A 118 -0.75 9.99 -14.64
C LEU A 118 -2.18 9.43 -14.61
N ASN A 119 -3.22 10.27 -14.66
CA ASN A 119 -4.63 9.86 -14.64
C ASN A 119 -5.10 9.40 -16.03
N GLN A 120 -4.42 8.38 -16.57
CA GLN A 120 -4.72 7.75 -17.84
C GLN A 120 -4.54 6.22 -17.73
N ALA A 121 -5.33 5.48 -18.49
CA ALA A 121 -5.18 4.04 -18.64
C ALA A 121 -5.50 3.58 -20.06
N GLY A 122 -4.98 2.42 -20.39
CA GLY A 122 -5.24 1.70 -21.64
C GLY A 122 -5.70 0.27 -21.38
N ALA A 123 -6.38 -0.30 -22.36
CA ALA A 123 -6.80 -1.69 -22.39
C ALA A 123 -6.76 -2.23 -23.82
N LEU A 124 -6.65 -3.56 -23.95
CA LEU A 124 -6.74 -4.28 -25.21
C LEU A 124 -7.72 -5.44 -25.03
N VAL A 125 -8.75 -5.49 -25.88
CA VAL A 125 -9.81 -6.50 -25.84
C VAL A 125 -9.88 -7.23 -27.17
N HIS A 126 -10.00 -8.55 -27.11
CA HIS A 126 -10.21 -9.43 -28.26
C HIS A 126 -11.43 -10.30 -28.02
N VAL A 127 -12.33 -10.37 -29.00
CA VAL A 127 -13.39 -11.38 -29.04
C VAL A 127 -13.02 -12.40 -30.11
N TYR A 128 -12.86 -13.66 -29.71
CA TYR A 128 -12.59 -14.77 -30.63
C TYR A 128 -13.87 -15.28 -31.27
N GLN A 129 -13.72 -16.01 -32.39
CA GLN A 129 -14.83 -16.55 -33.16
C GLN A 129 -15.70 -17.58 -32.40
N ASP A 130 -15.20 -18.14 -31.30
CA ASP A 130 -15.95 -19.02 -30.41
C ASP A 130 -16.75 -18.25 -29.33
N GLY A 131 -16.67 -16.92 -29.33
CA GLY A 131 -17.33 -16.04 -28.37
C GLY A 131 -16.54 -15.82 -27.07
N SER A 132 -15.38 -16.44 -26.89
CA SER A 132 -14.50 -16.15 -25.76
C SER A 132 -13.87 -14.77 -25.91
N VAL A 133 -13.61 -14.11 -24.78
CA VAL A 133 -13.06 -12.75 -24.73
C VAL A 133 -11.74 -12.77 -23.99
N HIS A 134 -10.66 -12.35 -24.65
CA HIS A 134 -9.41 -12.04 -23.97
C HIS A 134 -9.32 -10.56 -23.67
N LEU A 135 -8.86 -10.26 -22.46
CA LEU A 135 -8.73 -8.91 -21.94
C LEU A 135 -7.30 -8.71 -21.43
N ASN A 136 -6.74 -7.54 -21.70
CA ASN A 136 -5.50 -7.03 -21.12
C ASN A 136 -5.72 -5.55 -20.72
N HIS A 137 -5.14 -5.11 -19.61
CA HIS A 137 -5.20 -3.71 -19.19
C HIS A 137 -3.92 -3.34 -18.43
N GLY A 138 -3.66 -2.03 -18.31
CA GLY A 138 -2.42 -1.53 -17.69
C GLY A 138 -2.30 -1.72 -16.18
N GLY A 139 -3.42 -1.88 -15.47
CA GLY A 139 -3.42 -2.11 -14.03
C GLY A 139 -2.84 -3.46 -13.61
N THR A 140 -2.31 -3.53 -12.39
CA THR A 140 -1.63 -4.68 -11.78
C THR A 140 -2.38 -5.21 -10.57
N GLU A 141 -2.60 -6.53 -10.54
CA GLU A 141 -3.21 -7.23 -9.42
C GLU A 141 -2.21 -7.41 -8.27
N MET A 142 -2.62 -7.06 -7.06
CA MET A 142 -1.84 -7.18 -5.83
C MET A 142 -2.71 -7.56 -4.62
N GLY A 143 -3.90 -8.14 -4.85
CA GLY A 143 -4.83 -8.62 -3.83
C GLY A 143 -6.07 -7.74 -3.65
N GLN A 144 -6.15 -6.60 -4.34
CA GLN A 144 -7.30 -5.69 -4.30
C GLN A 144 -8.47 -6.13 -5.19
N GLY A 145 -8.30 -7.21 -5.97
CA GLY A 145 -9.32 -7.77 -6.84
C GLY A 145 -9.59 -6.90 -8.08
N LEU A 146 -8.57 -6.20 -8.56
CA LEU A 146 -8.63 -5.33 -9.74
C LEU A 146 -9.05 -6.12 -10.97
N PHE A 147 -8.43 -7.28 -11.21
CA PHE A 147 -8.72 -8.08 -12.42
C PHE A 147 -10.17 -8.56 -12.43
N GLN A 148 -10.71 -8.92 -11.26
CA GLN A 148 -12.10 -9.34 -11.14
C GLN A 148 -13.07 -8.19 -11.42
N LYS A 149 -12.83 -7.00 -10.85
CA LYS A 149 -13.64 -5.80 -11.11
C LYS A 149 -13.63 -5.41 -12.58
N VAL A 150 -12.46 -5.38 -13.20
CA VAL A 150 -12.33 -4.98 -14.61
C VAL A 150 -12.92 -6.04 -15.54
N ALA A 151 -12.80 -7.33 -15.21
CA ALA A 151 -13.51 -8.38 -15.93
C ALA A 151 -15.04 -8.23 -15.80
N GLN A 152 -15.56 -7.85 -14.63
CA GLN A 152 -16.99 -7.56 -14.44
C GLN A 152 -17.46 -6.40 -15.34
N VAL A 153 -16.63 -5.37 -15.56
CA VAL A 153 -16.95 -4.32 -16.54
C VAL A 153 -17.07 -4.89 -17.96
N ALA A 154 -16.18 -5.80 -18.37
CA ALA A 154 -16.29 -6.47 -19.66
C ALA A 154 -17.54 -7.38 -19.75
N THR A 155 -17.90 -8.09 -18.68
CA THR A 155 -19.14 -8.90 -18.63
C THR A 155 -20.37 -8.04 -18.87
N ALA A 156 -20.46 -6.88 -18.22
CA ALA A 156 -21.55 -5.93 -18.39
C ALA A 156 -21.53 -5.30 -19.80
N GLY A 157 -20.35 -4.99 -20.32
CA GLY A 157 -20.16 -4.42 -21.66
C GLY A 157 -20.67 -5.32 -22.79
N PHE A 158 -20.43 -6.63 -22.70
CA PHE A 158 -20.85 -7.61 -23.70
C PHE A 158 -22.13 -8.38 -23.35
N GLY A 159 -22.67 -8.23 -22.14
CA GLY A 159 -23.80 -9.02 -21.66
C GLY A 159 -23.45 -10.51 -21.49
N LEU A 160 -22.22 -10.83 -21.08
CA LEU A 160 -21.69 -12.19 -20.93
C LEU A 160 -21.58 -12.62 -19.46
N SER A 161 -21.36 -13.91 -19.21
CA SER A 161 -20.91 -14.39 -17.90
C SER A 161 -19.40 -14.23 -17.74
N LEU A 162 -18.91 -14.27 -16.49
CA LEU A 162 -17.48 -14.14 -16.20
C LEU A 162 -16.63 -15.26 -16.83
N ASP A 163 -17.18 -16.46 -16.98
CA ASP A 163 -16.47 -17.61 -17.58
C ASP A 163 -16.08 -17.38 -19.05
N ALA A 164 -16.76 -16.48 -19.75
CA ALA A 164 -16.41 -16.09 -21.12
C ALA A 164 -15.25 -15.09 -21.18
N ILE A 165 -14.86 -14.49 -20.05
CA ILE A 165 -13.82 -13.46 -19.98
C ILE A 165 -12.53 -14.07 -19.42
N LYS A 166 -11.49 -14.11 -20.24
CA LYS A 166 -10.14 -14.50 -19.82
C LYS A 166 -9.25 -13.28 -19.66
N MET A 167 -8.86 -13.02 -18.41
CA MET A 167 -7.85 -12.03 -18.10
C MET A 167 -6.44 -12.56 -18.38
N THR A 168 -5.60 -11.73 -18.98
CA THR A 168 -4.17 -11.99 -19.18
C THR A 168 -3.32 -11.15 -18.23
N ALA A 169 -2.08 -11.55 -18.01
CA ALA A 169 -1.15 -10.79 -17.18
C ALA A 169 -0.86 -9.42 -17.80
N THR A 170 -0.66 -8.40 -16.97
CA THR A 170 -0.25 -7.06 -17.41
C THR A 170 1.05 -7.15 -18.21
N ASP A 171 1.04 -6.57 -19.41
CA ASP A 171 2.14 -6.70 -20.37
C ASP A 171 2.35 -5.39 -21.13
N THR A 172 3.55 -4.83 -21.03
CA THR A 172 3.93 -3.55 -21.66
C THR A 172 3.98 -3.65 -23.19
N ALA A 173 4.06 -4.86 -23.76
CA ALA A 173 3.94 -5.07 -25.19
C ALA A 173 2.49 -4.95 -25.69
N GLN A 174 1.50 -5.14 -24.81
CA GLN A 174 0.07 -5.06 -25.15
C GLN A 174 -0.53 -3.70 -24.80
N VAL A 175 -0.19 -3.17 -23.62
CA VAL A 175 -0.66 -1.85 -23.17
C VAL A 175 0.55 -1.00 -22.76
N PRO A 176 1.01 -0.08 -23.63
CA PRO A 176 2.18 0.74 -23.36
C PRO A 176 1.85 1.96 -22.47
N ASN A 177 2.90 2.57 -21.90
CA ASN A 177 2.84 3.87 -21.21
C ASN A 177 1.84 3.93 -20.04
N THR A 178 1.70 2.83 -19.31
CA THR A 178 0.80 2.73 -18.17
C THR A 178 1.35 3.48 -16.96
N SER A 179 0.47 4.12 -16.21
CA SER A 179 0.79 4.64 -14.89
C SER A 179 0.83 3.52 -13.85
N ALA A 180 1.44 3.78 -12.69
CA ALA A 180 1.41 2.82 -11.58
C ALA A 180 -0.01 2.55 -11.10
N THR A 181 -0.29 1.33 -10.62
CA THR A 181 -1.54 1.01 -9.92
C THR A 181 -1.49 1.60 -8.51
N ALA A 182 -1.90 2.87 -8.39
CA ALA A 182 -1.87 3.63 -7.14
C ALA A 182 -2.99 4.69 -7.11
N ALA A 183 -2.96 5.57 -6.10
CA ALA A 183 -3.93 6.65 -5.88
C ALA A 183 -5.40 6.20 -5.85
N SER A 184 -5.63 4.94 -5.49
CA SER A 184 -6.95 4.26 -5.50
C SER A 184 -7.68 4.34 -6.86
N SER A 185 -6.94 4.56 -7.95
CA SER A 185 -7.49 4.85 -9.29
C SER A 185 -7.52 3.64 -10.24
N GLY A 186 -7.00 2.49 -9.79
CA GLY A 186 -6.78 1.32 -10.65
C GLY A 186 -8.05 0.82 -11.32
N SER A 187 -9.13 0.61 -10.55
CA SER A 187 -10.41 0.11 -11.10
C SER A 187 -11.12 1.18 -11.92
N ASP A 188 -11.13 2.43 -11.48
CA ASP A 188 -11.76 3.56 -12.18
C ASP A 188 -11.17 3.72 -13.58
N LEU A 189 -9.84 3.86 -13.67
CA LEU A 189 -9.16 4.12 -14.94
C LEU A 189 -9.22 2.92 -15.88
N ASN A 190 -8.83 1.73 -15.41
CA ASN A 190 -8.77 0.54 -16.25
C ASN A 190 -10.16 0.01 -16.61
N GLY A 191 -11.14 0.12 -15.70
CA GLY A 191 -12.53 -0.19 -15.98
C GLY A 191 -13.09 0.68 -17.10
N MET A 192 -12.85 1.99 -17.07
CA MET A 192 -13.27 2.89 -18.15
C MET A 192 -12.55 2.63 -19.48
N ALA A 193 -11.25 2.31 -19.44
CA ALA A 193 -10.52 1.93 -20.66
C ALA A 193 -11.07 0.63 -21.27
N VAL A 194 -11.40 -0.37 -20.45
CA VAL A 194 -12.03 -1.62 -20.90
C VAL A 194 -13.43 -1.37 -21.44
N LYS A 195 -14.23 -0.55 -20.76
CA LYS A 195 -15.55 -0.14 -21.25
C LYS A 195 -15.46 0.45 -22.65
N ALA A 196 -14.51 1.35 -22.90
CA ALA A 196 -14.31 1.96 -24.22
C ALA A 196 -13.95 0.92 -25.31
N ALA A 197 -13.10 -0.06 -24.99
CA ALA A 197 -12.76 -1.15 -25.92
C ALA A 197 -13.98 -2.05 -26.20
N CYS A 198 -14.73 -2.43 -25.16
CA CYS A 198 -15.96 -3.22 -25.27
C CYS A 198 -17.01 -2.51 -26.12
N GLU A 199 -17.24 -1.21 -25.88
CA GLU A 199 -18.20 -0.40 -26.64
C GLU A 199 -17.83 -0.31 -28.11
N THR A 200 -16.54 -0.16 -28.42
CA THR A 200 -16.03 -0.13 -29.80
C THR A 200 -16.32 -1.44 -30.54
N ILE A 201 -16.04 -2.59 -29.92
CA ILE A 201 -16.32 -3.90 -30.52
C ILE A 201 -17.83 -4.11 -30.67
N ARG A 202 -18.59 -3.82 -29.62
CA ARG A 202 -20.05 -3.95 -29.61
C ARG A 202 -20.71 -3.09 -30.68
N GLN A 203 -20.25 -1.86 -30.87
CA GLN A 203 -20.72 -0.96 -31.92
C GLN A 203 -20.50 -1.57 -33.31
N ARG A 204 -19.29 -2.07 -33.60
CA ARG A 204 -19.00 -2.72 -34.89
C ARG A 204 -19.89 -3.94 -35.15
N MET A 205 -20.09 -4.77 -34.12
CA MET A 205 -21.00 -5.92 -34.21
C MET A 205 -22.44 -5.45 -34.46
N ALA A 206 -22.93 -4.49 -33.69
CA ALA A 206 -24.29 -3.96 -33.81
C ALA A 206 -24.55 -3.33 -35.18
N GLU A 207 -23.65 -2.48 -35.67
CA GLU A 207 -23.76 -1.84 -36.99
C GLU A 207 -23.75 -2.85 -38.14
N PHE A 208 -22.96 -3.91 -38.03
CA PHE A 208 -22.95 -4.98 -39.02
C PHE A 208 -24.25 -5.80 -38.98
N LEU A 209 -24.64 -6.30 -37.80
CA LEU A 209 -25.83 -7.14 -37.64
C LEU A 209 -27.11 -6.36 -38.01
N ALA A 210 -27.21 -5.10 -37.60
CA ALA A 210 -28.33 -4.24 -37.95
C ALA A 210 -28.48 -4.09 -39.48
N ARG A 211 -27.39 -3.74 -40.16
CA ARG A 211 -27.38 -3.60 -41.63
C ARG A 211 -27.66 -4.91 -42.35
N HIS A 212 -27.08 -6.01 -41.90
CA HIS A 212 -27.27 -7.31 -42.53
C HIS A 212 -28.72 -7.81 -42.41
N HIS A 213 -29.36 -7.57 -41.26
CA HIS A 213 -30.73 -8.02 -40.98
C HIS A 213 -31.81 -6.98 -41.31
N GLY A 214 -31.44 -5.80 -41.82
CA GLY A 214 -32.38 -4.75 -42.20
C GLY A 214 -33.15 -4.13 -41.02
N VAL A 215 -32.54 -4.09 -39.84
CA VAL A 215 -33.12 -3.50 -38.61
C VAL A 215 -32.32 -2.28 -38.17
N PRO A 216 -32.88 -1.35 -37.35
CA PRO A 216 -32.11 -0.23 -36.83
C PRO A 216 -31.08 -0.69 -35.76
N PRO A 217 -29.94 0.01 -35.59
CA PRO A 217 -28.88 -0.42 -34.66
C PRO A 217 -29.29 -0.58 -33.20
N ASP A 218 -30.27 0.20 -32.74
CA ASP A 218 -30.85 0.14 -31.39
C ASP A 218 -31.69 -1.12 -31.14
N ALA A 219 -32.14 -1.79 -32.22
CA ALA A 219 -32.77 -3.10 -32.16
C ALA A 219 -31.76 -4.25 -31.97
N VAL A 220 -30.45 -3.96 -31.89
CA VAL A 220 -29.41 -4.94 -31.56
C VAL A 220 -29.02 -4.83 -30.09
N GLN A 221 -29.35 -5.85 -29.29
CA GLN A 221 -29.13 -5.85 -27.84
C GLN A 221 -28.31 -7.06 -27.40
N PHE A 222 -27.38 -6.83 -26.46
CA PHE A 222 -26.47 -7.83 -25.94
C PHE A 222 -26.82 -8.12 -24.48
N ALA A 223 -27.32 -9.31 -24.19
CA ALA A 223 -27.73 -9.69 -22.83
C ALA A 223 -27.77 -11.21 -22.64
N GLY A 224 -27.31 -11.66 -21.47
CA GLY A 224 -27.42 -13.06 -21.04
C GLY A 224 -26.77 -14.05 -22.01
N GLY A 225 -25.60 -13.73 -22.56
CA GLY A 225 -24.89 -14.58 -23.52
C GLY A 225 -25.47 -14.56 -24.94
N MET A 226 -26.44 -13.68 -25.21
CA MET A 226 -27.20 -13.66 -26.46
C MET A 226 -27.18 -12.27 -27.09
N VAL A 227 -27.32 -12.25 -28.43
CA VAL A 227 -27.50 -11.04 -29.23
C VAL A 227 -28.89 -11.09 -29.86
N GLN A 228 -29.76 -10.21 -29.40
CA GLN A 228 -31.08 -9.98 -30.00
C GLN A 228 -30.92 -9.02 -31.18
N ILE A 229 -31.54 -9.33 -32.33
CA ILE A 229 -31.49 -8.55 -33.57
C ILE A 229 -32.93 -8.43 -34.08
N GLY A 230 -33.65 -7.37 -33.68
CA GLY A 230 -35.08 -7.27 -33.94
C GLY A 230 -35.84 -8.44 -33.30
N THR A 231 -36.40 -9.34 -34.11
CA THR A 231 -37.08 -10.58 -33.63
C THR A 231 -36.18 -11.80 -33.58
N GLN A 232 -34.98 -11.74 -34.18
CA GLN A 232 -34.04 -12.87 -34.23
C GLN A 232 -33.13 -12.85 -33.01
N ARG A 233 -32.62 -14.03 -32.63
CA ARG A 233 -31.70 -14.18 -31.50
C ARG A 233 -30.59 -15.14 -31.85
N LEU A 234 -29.35 -14.72 -31.63
CA LEU A 234 -28.15 -15.53 -31.78
C LEU A 234 -27.45 -15.68 -30.43
N SER A 235 -26.69 -16.75 -30.22
CA SER A 235 -25.69 -16.74 -29.15
C SER A 235 -24.61 -15.72 -29.48
N PHE A 236 -23.96 -15.18 -28.45
CA PHE A 236 -22.84 -14.25 -28.64
C PHE A 236 -21.73 -14.87 -29.49
N ALA A 237 -21.44 -16.16 -29.28
CA ALA A 237 -20.49 -16.93 -30.09
C ALA A 237 -20.90 -16.99 -31.57
N ALA A 238 -22.18 -17.27 -31.87
CA ALA A 238 -22.67 -17.29 -33.24
C ALA A 238 -22.59 -15.90 -33.90
N ALA A 239 -22.92 -14.83 -33.15
CA ALA A 239 -22.78 -13.46 -33.63
C ALA A 239 -21.31 -13.08 -33.88
N ALA A 240 -20.38 -13.47 -32.99
CA ALA A 240 -18.94 -13.24 -33.13
C ALA A 240 -18.39 -13.97 -34.36
N LYS A 241 -18.71 -15.26 -34.52
CA LYS A 241 -18.36 -16.05 -35.70
C LYS A 241 -18.87 -15.39 -36.99
N PHE A 242 -20.12 -14.93 -36.98
CA PHE A 242 -20.71 -14.30 -38.16
C PHE A 242 -20.01 -12.97 -38.52
N CYS A 243 -19.69 -12.16 -37.51
CA CYS A 243 -18.89 -10.95 -37.69
C CYS A 243 -17.49 -11.27 -38.28
N TYR A 244 -16.83 -12.31 -37.77
CA TYR A 244 -15.54 -12.76 -38.29
C TYR A 244 -15.60 -13.17 -39.77
N GLU A 245 -16.59 -14.00 -40.15
CA GLU A 245 -16.80 -14.42 -41.54
C GLU A 245 -17.06 -13.25 -42.48
N GLN A 246 -17.62 -12.16 -41.96
CA GLN A 246 -17.83 -10.90 -42.69
C GLN A 246 -16.69 -9.89 -42.56
N ARG A 247 -15.54 -10.31 -42.01
CA ARG A 247 -14.31 -9.51 -41.88
C ARG A 247 -14.50 -8.26 -41.01
N ILE A 248 -15.38 -8.32 -40.01
CA ILE A 248 -15.54 -7.27 -39.01
C ILE A 248 -14.45 -7.44 -37.94
N SER A 249 -13.71 -6.38 -37.64
CA SER A 249 -12.63 -6.43 -36.63
C SER A 249 -13.20 -6.52 -35.21
N LEU A 250 -12.91 -7.65 -34.55
CA LEU A 250 -13.30 -7.98 -33.17
C LEU A 250 -12.16 -7.76 -32.17
N SER A 251 -11.24 -6.86 -32.50
CA SER A 251 -10.15 -6.41 -31.63
C SER A 251 -10.22 -4.88 -31.48
N ALA A 252 -10.10 -4.39 -30.26
CA ALA A 252 -10.05 -2.96 -29.98
C ALA A 252 -9.14 -2.65 -28.80
N ALA A 253 -8.32 -1.60 -28.98
CA ALA A 253 -7.74 -0.89 -27.87
C ALA A 253 -8.76 0.10 -27.30
N GLY A 254 -8.74 0.30 -25.99
CA GLY A 254 -9.51 1.31 -25.29
C GLY A 254 -8.58 2.19 -24.47
N SER A 255 -8.97 3.45 -24.28
CA SER A 255 -8.22 4.39 -23.47
C SER A 255 -9.17 5.28 -22.68
N TYR A 256 -8.68 5.74 -21.53
CA TYR A 256 -9.41 6.68 -20.69
C TYR A 256 -8.44 7.67 -20.07
N LYS A 257 -8.89 8.92 -19.96
CA LYS A 257 -8.22 9.99 -19.19
C LYS A 257 -9.25 10.62 -18.28
N THR A 258 -8.91 10.81 -17.01
CA THR A 258 -9.81 11.47 -16.07
C THR A 258 -10.00 12.94 -16.49
N PRO A 259 -11.24 13.42 -16.64
CA PRO A 259 -11.50 14.81 -17.03
C PRO A 259 -11.32 15.77 -15.83
N ASP A 260 -11.33 17.06 -16.14
CA ASP A 260 -11.45 18.18 -15.18
C ASP A 260 -10.34 18.35 -14.13
N LEU A 261 -9.25 17.60 -14.22
CA LEU A 261 -8.09 17.76 -13.34
C LEU A 261 -7.22 18.94 -13.79
N ALA A 262 -7.14 19.99 -12.97
CA ALA A 262 -6.35 21.19 -13.25
C ALA A 262 -5.86 21.82 -11.94
N TRP A 263 -4.57 21.71 -11.66
CA TRP A 263 -3.99 22.11 -10.37
C TRP A 263 -2.55 22.62 -10.53
N ASP A 264 -2.23 23.73 -9.87
CA ASP A 264 -0.89 24.28 -9.74
C ASP A 264 -0.27 23.82 -8.42
N ARG A 265 0.69 22.91 -8.52
CA ARG A 265 1.38 22.34 -7.35
C ARG A 265 2.18 23.35 -6.54
N ILE A 266 2.73 24.37 -7.18
CA ILE A 266 3.60 25.34 -6.50
C ILE A 266 2.74 26.35 -5.75
N LYS A 267 1.66 26.83 -6.36
CA LYS A 267 0.71 27.74 -5.70
C LYS A 267 -0.16 27.04 -4.67
N GLY A 268 -0.39 25.74 -4.85
CA GLY A 268 -1.32 25.01 -4.00
C GLY A 268 -2.78 25.28 -4.36
N GLU A 269 -3.10 25.50 -5.64
CA GLU A 269 -4.42 25.94 -6.08
C GLU A 269 -4.97 25.11 -7.25
N GLY A 270 -6.27 24.77 -7.21
CA GLY A 270 -7.01 24.13 -8.29
C GLY A 270 -7.73 22.84 -7.88
N ARG A 271 -8.03 21.99 -8.86
CA ARG A 271 -8.73 20.69 -8.74
C ARG A 271 -7.77 19.52 -8.99
N PRO A 272 -7.06 19.03 -7.96
CA PRO A 272 -6.20 17.85 -8.08
C PRO A 272 -6.96 16.51 -8.03
N PHE A 273 -8.20 16.49 -7.54
CA PHE A 273 -8.98 15.25 -7.37
C PHE A 273 -10.28 15.26 -8.17
N TYR A 274 -10.66 14.12 -8.74
CA TYR A 274 -11.88 14.02 -9.52
C TYR A 274 -13.13 14.03 -8.63
N TYR A 275 -13.09 13.29 -7.53
CA TYR A 275 -14.11 13.20 -6.47
C TYR A 275 -13.46 12.95 -5.10
N PHE A 276 -14.26 12.99 -4.04
CA PHE A 276 -13.85 12.58 -2.70
C PHE A 276 -14.58 11.29 -2.27
N ALA A 277 -13.81 10.35 -1.71
CA ALA A 277 -14.37 9.21 -0.97
C ALA A 277 -14.54 9.58 0.50
N PHE A 278 -15.64 9.13 1.09
CA PHE A 278 -16.01 9.45 2.47
C PHE A 278 -16.09 8.19 3.34
N GLY A 279 -15.93 8.36 4.65
CA GLY A 279 -16.11 7.26 5.59
C GLY A 279 -16.10 7.74 7.02
N ALA A 280 -16.51 6.88 7.94
CA ALA A 280 -16.36 7.08 9.37
C ALA A 280 -16.18 5.73 10.07
N ALA A 281 -15.43 5.74 11.18
CA ALA A 281 -15.24 4.57 12.01
C ALA A 281 -15.43 4.92 13.49
N VAL A 282 -16.19 4.08 14.21
CA VAL A 282 -16.28 4.08 15.66
C VAL A 282 -15.40 2.97 16.19
N THR A 283 -14.41 3.30 17.02
CA THR A 283 -13.49 2.30 17.61
C THR A 283 -13.54 2.38 19.13
N GLU A 284 -13.77 1.23 19.76
CA GLU A 284 -13.64 1.04 21.21
C GLU A 284 -12.41 0.22 21.53
N LEU A 285 -11.63 0.68 22.50
CA LEU A 285 -10.44 -0.02 22.98
C LEU A 285 -10.40 -0.04 24.51
N VAL A 286 -9.57 -0.91 25.05
CA VAL A 286 -9.13 -0.89 26.46
C VAL A 286 -7.63 -0.68 26.51
N VAL A 287 -7.17 0.07 27.50
CA VAL A 287 -5.77 0.28 27.83
C VAL A 287 -5.53 -0.05 29.31
N ASP A 288 -4.44 -0.75 29.58
CA ASP A 288 -3.90 -0.94 30.92
C ASP A 288 -3.03 0.26 31.30
N GLY A 289 -3.44 1.02 32.31
CA GLY A 289 -2.72 2.18 32.81
C GLY A 289 -1.38 1.88 33.49
N LEU A 290 -1.07 0.61 33.78
CA LEU A 290 0.20 0.20 34.37
C LEU A 290 1.25 -0.15 33.32
N SER A 291 0.89 -0.99 32.36
CA SER A 291 1.81 -1.53 31.34
C SER A 291 1.79 -0.75 30.02
N GLY A 292 0.68 -0.06 29.71
CA GLY A 292 0.39 0.51 28.40
C GLY A 292 -0.13 -0.51 27.38
N GLU A 293 -0.29 -1.79 27.77
CA GLU A 293 -0.93 -2.80 26.93
C GLU A 293 -2.35 -2.36 26.54
N ASN A 294 -2.75 -2.64 25.31
CA ASN A 294 -4.04 -2.22 24.79
C ASN A 294 -4.62 -3.23 23.82
N ARG A 295 -5.94 -3.15 23.61
CA ARG A 295 -6.68 -3.99 22.68
C ARG A 295 -7.89 -3.25 22.12
N ILE A 296 -8.06 -3.30 20.79
CA ILE A 296 -9.31 -2.92 20.13
C ILE A 296 -10.38 -3.97 20.47
N LEU A 297 -11.48 -3.53 21.07
CA LEU A 297 -12.58 -4.39 21.49
C LEU A 297 -13.67 -4.51 20.43
N ARG A 298 -13.96 -3.40 19.73
CA ARG A 298 -15.00 -3.34 18.70
C ARG A 298 -14.70 -2.19 17.74
N ALA A 299 -14.97 -2.41 16.46
CA ALA A 299 -14.96 -1.41 15.41
C ALA A 299 -16.27 -1.47 14.62
N ASP A 300 -16.89 -0.32 14.39
CA ASP A 300 -18.06 -0.16 13.53
C ASP A 300 -17.70 0.84 12.44
N ILE A 301 -17.80 0.45 11.17
CA ILE A 301 -17.30 1.23 10.03
C ILE A 301 -18.41 1.44 9.03
N LEU A 302 -18.58 2.68 8.58
CA LEU A 302 -19.40 3.04 7.44
C LEU A 302 -18.54 3.76 6.41
N HIS A 303 -18.38 3.18 5.23
CA HIS A 303 -17.53 3.70 4.17
C HIS A 303 -18.32 3.86 2.87
N ASP A 304 -18.10 4.98 2.17
CA ASP A 304 -18.70 5.28 0.88
C ASP A 304 -17.82 4.74 -0.24
N CYS A 305 -18.34 3.77 -0.98
CA CYS A 305 -17.63 3.05 -2.04
C CYS A 305 -18.24 3.27 -3.42
N GLY A 306 -19.01 4.34 -3.66
CA GLY A 306 -19.66 4.42 -4.95
C GLY A 306 -20.98 3.63 -5.01
N ALA A 307 -21.49 3.53 -6.24
CA ALA A 307 -22.14 2.31 -6.68
C ALA A 307 -21.05 1.23 -6.89
N SER A 308 -20.74 0.49 -5.83
CA SER A 308 -19.68 -0.52 -5.80
C SER A 308 -19.73 -1.47 -7.01
N LEU A 309 -18.59 -1.66 -7.68
CA LEU A 309 -18.42 -2.66 -8.74
C LEU A 309 -18.51 -4.09 -8.18
N ASN A 310 -18.04 -4.29 -6.95
CA ASN A 310 -18.02 -5.58 -6.28
C ASN A 310 -18.04 -5.39 -4.75
N PRO A 311 -19.22 -5.49 -4.11
CA PRO A 311 -19.35 -5.21 -2.68
C PRO A 311 -18.49 -6.12 -1.79
N ALA A 312 -18.30 -7.39 -2.17
CA ALA A 312 -17.50 -8.32 -1.38
C ALA A 312 -16.02 -7.90 -1.33
N LEU A 313 -15.47 -7.44 -2.47
CA LEU A 313 -14.10 -6.93 -2.53
C LEU A 313 -13.95 -5.60 -1.80
N ASP A 314 -14.92 -4.70 -1.92
CA ASP A 314 -14.88 -3.38 -1.26
C ASP A 314 -14.99 -3.48 0.26
N ILE A 315 -15.80 -4.41 0.76
CA ILE A 315 -15.84 -4.75 2.19
C ILE A 315 -14.47 -5.26 2.65
N GLY A 316 -13.89 -6.23 1.94
CA GLY A 316 -12.57 -6.78 2.29
C GLY A 316 -11.45 -5.73 2.25
N GLN A 317 -11.49 -4.78 1.31
CA GLN A 317 -10.56 -3.65 1.28
C GLN A 317 -10.77 -2.69 2.47
N THR A 318 -12.01 -2.43 2.85
CA THR A 318 -12.34 -1.59 4.01
C THR A 318 -11.85 -2.23 5.31
N GLU A 319 -12.09 -3.53 5.50
CA GLU A 319 -11.61 -4.30 6.66
C GLU A 319 -10.07 -4.33 6.72
N GLY A 320 -9.41 -4.68 5.63
CA GLY A 320 -7.95 -4.72 5.54
C GLY A 320 -7.31 -3.35 5.76
N GLY A 321 -7.88 -2.30 5.16
CA GLY A 321 -7.43 -0.92 5.33
C GLY A 321 -7.58 -0.42 6.77
N TYR A 322 -8.67 -0.77 7.44
CA TYR A 322 -8.86 -0.44 8.86
C TYR A 322 -7.81 -1.11 9.74
N VAL A 323 -7.60 -2.42 9.60
CA VAL A 323 -6.63 -3.16 10.42
C VAL A 323 -5.21 -2.65 10.18
N GLN A 324 -4.84 -2.40 8.92
CA GLN A 324 -3.53 -1.85 8.58
C GLN A 324 -3.32 -0.44 9.15
N GLY A 325 -4.34 0.43 9.05
CA GLY A 325 -4.29 1.78 9.61
C GLY A 325 -4.20 1.80 11.14
N ALA A 326 -4.95 0.91 11.81
CA ALA A 326 -4.87 0.74 13.26
C ALA A 326 -3.49 0.23 13.68
N GLY A 327 -2.94 -0.78 12.98
CA GLY A 327 -1.59 -1.29 13.20
C GLY A 327 -0.53 -0.20 13.07
N TRP A 328 -0.60 0.65 12.05
CA TRP A 328 0.33 1.77 11.86
C TRP A 328 0.40 2.73 13.06
N LEU A 329 -0.73 2.99 13.73
CA LEU A 329 -0.81 3.93 14.84
C LEU A 329 -0.50 3.31 16.22
N ILE A 330 -0.58 1.97 16.33
CA ILE A 330 -0.42 1.25 17.59
C ILE A 330 0.92 0.51 17.64
N GLU A 331 1.36 -0.10 16.54
CA GLU A 331 2.55 -0.92 16.47
C GLU A 331 3.81 -0.09 16.54
N ARG A 332 4.69 -0.43 17.48
CA ARG A 332 5.96 0.25 17.66
C ARG A 332 6.97 -0.28 16.66
N LEU A 333 7.31 0.53 15.67
CA LEU A 333 8.52 0.31 14.87
C LEU A 333 9.75 0.59 15.73
N LEU A 334 10.45 -0.46 16.15
CA LEU A 334 11.77 -0.32 16.75
C LEU A 334 12.78 0.04 15.65
N PRO A 335 13.73 0.95 15.90
CA PRO A 335 14.81 1.18 14.96
C PRO A 335 15.53 -0.15 14.71
N MET A 336 15.55 -0.56 13.43
CA MET A 336 16.25 -1.76 13.02
C MET A 336 17.74 -1.46 13.02
N ARG A 337 18.53 -2.25 13.75
CA ARG A 337 19.98 -2.21 13.64
C ARG A 337 20.41 -2.86 12.33
N PRO A 338 21.05 -2.13 11.40
CA PRO A 338 21.52 -2.73 10.16
C PRO A 338 22.75 -3.61 10.45
N VAL A 339 22.74 -4.84 9.96
CA VAL A 339 23.88 -5.77 10.05
C VAL A 339 24.21 -6.29 8.66
N VAL A 340 25.44 -6.04 8.21
CA VAL A 340 25.95 -6.54 6.93
C VAL A 340 26.94 -7.66 7.19
N ILE A 341 26.61 -8.87 6.74
CA ILE A 341 27.45 -10.06 6.87
C ILE A 341 28.15 -10.27 5.53
N HIS A 342 29.46 -10.08 5.51
CA HIS A 342 30.33 -10.30 4.34
C HIS A 342 30.83 -11.74 4.37
N GLY A 343 30.34 -12.56 3.44
CA GLY A 343 30.63 -13.98 3.29
C GLY A 343 29.46 -14.88 3.68
N ALA A 344 28.86 -15.54 2.69
CA ALA A 344 27.77 -16.52 2.85
C ALA A 344 28.28 -17.96 3.02
N GLY A 345 29.48 -18.13 3.59
CA GLY A 345 29.99 -19.44 4.01
C GLY A 345 29.22 -20.02 5.21
N HIS A 346 29.66 -21.17 5.72
CA HIS A 346 29.00 -21.88 6.84
C HIS A 346 28.75 -20.98 8.07
N ILE A 347 29.69 -20.10 8.41
CA ILE A 347 29.55 -19.18 9.56
C ILE A 347 28.57 -18.05 9.23
N GLY A 348 28.68 -17.41 8.06
CA GLY A 348 27.81 -16.29 7.70
C GLY A 348 26.35 -16.68 7.54
N ARG A 349 26.06 -17.84 6.93
CA ARG A 349 24.69 -18.37 6.86
C ARG A 349 24.14 -18.74 8.24
N ALA A 350 24.96 -19.35 9.11
CA ALA A 350 24.55 -19.64 10.48
C ALA A 350 24.26 -18.36 11.27
N LEU A 351 25.09 -17.33 11.13
CA LEU A 351 24.90 -16.03 11.78
C LEU A 351 23.63 -15.32 11.28
N ALA A 352 23.43 -15.28 9.96
CA ALA A 352 22.22 -14.72 9.36
C ALA A 352 20.96 -15.45 9.85
N GLY A 353 21.00 -16.78 9.95
CA GLY A 353 19.89 -17.58 10.47
C GLY A 353 19.58 -17.34 11.95
N ILE A 354 20.60 -17.09 12.79
CA ILE A 354 20.40 -16.75 14.22
C ILE A 354 19.81 -15.34 14.38
N LEU A 355 20.27 -14.38 13.58
CA LEU A 355 19.84 -12.98 13.69
C LEU A 355 18.51 -12.70 13.01
N ALA A 356 18.14 -13.44 11.95
CA ALA A 356 16.92 -13.20 11.17
C ALA A 356 15.63 -13.11 12.01
N PRO A 357 15.37 -14.01 12.99
CA PRO A 357 14.18 -13.91 13.82
C PRO A 357 14.22 -12.79 14.87
N VAL A 358 15.32 -12.03 15.00
CA VAL A 358 15.43 -10.93 15.96
C VAL A 358 14.73 -9.69 15.37
N PRO A 359 13.60 -9.21 15.94
CA PRO A 359 12.76 -8.18 15.30
C PRO A 359 13.40 -6.81 15.16
N SER A 360 14.55 -6.56 15.80
CA SER A 360 15.26 -5.27 15.78
C SER A 360 16.54 -5.31 14.93
N VAL A 361 16.73 -6.31 14.08
CA VAL A 361 17.94 -6.48 13.26
C VAL A 361 17.57 -6.63 11.78
N ALA A 362 18.10 -5.75 10.94
CA ALA A 362 17.95 -5.85 9.49
C ALA A 362 19.23 -6.44 8.89
N ILE A 363 19.12 -7.57 8.18
CA ILE A 363 20.29 -8.33 7.72
C ILE A 363 20.47 -8.17 6.23
N MET A 364 21.69 -7.82 5.84
CA MET A 364 22.17 -7.97 4.47
C MET A 364 23.26 -9.04 4.45
N LEU A 365 23.07 -10.10 3.67
CA LEU A 365 24.08 -11.13 3.47
C LEU A 365 24.72 -10.94 2.10
N ALA A 366 26.02 -10.64 2.10
CA ALA A 366 26.77 -10.29 0.90
C ALA A 366 27.82 -11.34 0.54
N ASP A 367 27.78 -11.87 -0.67
CA ASP A 367 28.77 -12.83 -1.18
C ASP A 367 28.81 -12.80 -2.71
N SER A 368 30.00 -12.88 -3.29
CA SER A 368 30.19 -12.87 -4.75
C SER A 368 29.75 -14.18 -5.43
N ARG A 369 29.39 -15.21 -4.67
CA ARG A 369 28.91 -16.51 -5.17
C ARG A 369 27.37 -16.56 -5.09
N PRO A 370 26.64 -16.36 -6.21
CA PRO A 370 25.17 -16.27 -6.19
C PRO A 370 24.50 -17.54 -5.65
N ALA A 371 25.10 -18.71 -5.88
CA ALA A 371 24.60 -19.99 -5.37
C ALA A 371 24.53 -20.06 -3.83
N LEU A 372 25.27 -19.22 -3.10
CA LEU A 372 25.20 -19.18 -1.64
C LEU A 372 24.14 -18.21 -1.12
N LEU A 373 23.52 -17.43 -2.00
CA LEU A 373 22.47 -16.46 -1.68
C LEU A 373 21.06 -16.97 -2.04
N CYS A 374 20.93 -18.23 -2.46
CA CYS A 374 19.64 -18.89 -2.63
C CYS A 374 19.11 -19.46 -1.29
N ASP A 375 17.80 -19.68 -1.24
CA ASP A 375 17.08 -20.31 -0.13
C ASP A 375 17.31 -19.62 1.22
N LEU A 376 17.36 -18.28 1.19
CA LEU A 376 17.42 -17.46 2.39
C LEU A 376 16.02 -17.16 2.92
N SER A 377 15.92 -16.93 4.24
CA SER A 377 14.69 -16.39 4.84
C SER A 377 14.35 -15.04 4.20
N ALA A 378 13.05 -14.73 4.07
CA ALA A 378 12.56 -13.45 3.56
C ALA A 378 13.04 -12.23 4.39
N GLN A 379 13.53 -12.45 5.61
CA GLN A 379 14.11 -11.44 6.50
C GLN A 379 15.58 -11.09 6.15
N ILE A 380 16.20 -11.79 5.20
CA ILE A 380 17.60 -11.59 4.81
C ILE A 380 17.65 -11.01 3.40
N THR A 381 18.26 -9.84 3.26
CA THR A 381 18.49 -9.21 1.96
C THR A 381 19.77 -9.77 1.32
N PRO A 382 19.69 -10.50 0.19
CA PRO A 382 20.89 -10.96 -0.51
C PRO A 382 21.58 -9.81 -1.26
N CYS A 383 22.91 -9.78 -1.25
CA CYS A 383 23.70 -8.86 -2.07
C CYS A 383 24.83 -9.62 -2.78
N ALA A 384 24.76 -9.70 -4.11
CA ALA A 384 25.75 -10.45 -4.89
C ALA A 384 27.11 -9.73 -5.01
N ASP A 385 27.20 -8.46 -4.61
CA ASP A 385 28.43 -7.69 -4.61
C ASP A 385 28.76 -7.23 -3.18
N PRO A 386 29.76 -7.87 -2.51
CA PRO A 386 30.23 -7.48 -1.19
C PRO A 386 30.66 -6.02 -1.06
N PHE A 387 31.15 -5.40 -2.14
CA PHE A 387 31.56 -4.00 -2.12
C PHE A 387 30.37 -3.05 -2.27
N ALA A 388 29.41 -3.38 -3.13
CA ALA A 388 28.15 -2.65 -3.19
C ALA A 388 27.40 -2.70 -1.85
N ALA A 389 27.45 -3.84 -1.14
CA ALA A 389 26.90 -4.00 0.20
C ALA A 389 27.50 -3.01 1.20
N ILE A 390 28.79 -2.68 1.08
CA ILE A 390 29.39 -1.61 1.87
C ILE A 390 28.73 -0.29 1.49
N THR A 391 28.67 0.08 0.22
CA THR A 391 28.17 1.38 -0.26
C THR A 391 26.72 1.65 0.15
N ILE A 392 25.83 0.68 0.01
CA ILE A 392 24.39 0.83 0.30
C ILE A 392 24.05 0.74 1.80
N ALA A 393 24.99 0.27 2.63
CA ALA A 393 24.78 0.17 4.06
C ALA A 393 24.64 1.57 4.72
N PRO A 394 23.73 1.72 5.71
CA PRO A 394 23.69 2.91 6.56
C PRO A 394 25.00 3.13 7.34
N ASP A 395 25.29 4.37 7.70
CA ASP A 395 26.53 4.75 8.41
C ASP A 395 26.64 4.19 9.84
N ASP A 396 25.55 3.71 10.43
CA ASP A 396 25.53 3.03 11.73
C ASP A 396 25.39 1.50 11.61
N ALA A 397 25.55 0.94 10.41
CA ALA A 397 25.53 -0.49 10.21
C ALA A 397 26.70 -1.18 10.94
N ALA A 398 26.41 -2.35 11.52
CA ALA A 398 27.43 -3.26 12.01
C ALA A 398 27.86 -4.19 10.87
N HIS A 399 29.16 -4.27 10.61
CA HIS A 399 29.71 -5.12 9.56
C HIS A 399 30.41 -6.32 10.18
N VAL A 400 30.11 -7.52 9.69
CA VAL A 400 30.79 -8.75 10.12
C VAL A 400 31.46 -9.38 8.91
N VAL A 401 32.78 -9.48 8.93
CA VAL A 401 33.57 -10.11 7.87
C VAL A 401 33.87 -11.55 8.25
N VAL A 402 33.26 -12.48 7.51
CA VAL A 402 33.34 -13.94 7.72
C VAL A 402 33.68 -14.68 6.42
N THR A 403 34.41 -14.02 5.52
CA THR A 403 34.84 -14.63 4.27
C THR A 403 35.96 -15.66 4.51
N HIS A 404 36.27 -16.44 3.49
CA HIS A 404 37.39 -17.39 3.49
C HIS A 404 38.60 -16.85 2.70
N ASP A 405 38.48 -15.65 2.12
CA ASP A 405 39.48 -15.06 1.23
C ASP A 405 40.14 -13.85 1.91
N HIS A 406 41.43 -14.00 2.20
CA HIS A 406 42.22 -13.00 2.90
C HIS A 406 42.50 -11.73 2.09
N ALA A 407 42.43 -11.78 0.75
CA ALA A 407 42.55 -10.60 -0.09
C ALA A 407 41.23 -9.82 -0.08
N LEU A 408 40.10 -10.53 -0.18
CA LEU A 408 38.77 -9.94 -0.06
C LEU A 408 38.55 -9.31 1.31
N ASP A 409 38.90 -10.02 2.39
CA ASP A 409 38.82 -9.48 3.76
C ASP A 409 39.57 -8.14 3.85
N LEU A 410 40.80 -8.06 3.33
CA LEU A 410 41.62 -6.84 3.42
C LEU A 410 40.97 -5.69 2.68
N GLU A 411 40.48 -5.93 1.47
CA GLU A 411 39.83 -4.92 0.66
C GLU A 411 38.53 -4.43 1.32
N LEU A 412 37.71 -5.33 1.86
CA LEU A 412 36.50 -4.97 2.62
C LEU A 412 36.86 -4.07 3.81
N CYS A 413 37.90 -4.45 4.57
CA CYS A 413 38.34 -3.69 5.73
C CYS A 413 38.88 -2.31 5.35
N HIS A 414 39.68 -2.24 4.28
CA HIS A 414 40.17 -0.97 3.74
C HIS A 414 39.01 -0.05 3.37
N ARG A 415 38.01 -0.55 2.63
CA ARG A 415 36.84 0.24 2.22
C ARG A 415 35.95 0.67 3.38
N LEU A 416 35.79 -0.19 4.39
CA LEU A 416 35.04 0.17 5.60
C LEU A 416 35.71 1.32 6.35
N LEU A 417 37.04 1.37 6.41
CA LEU A 417 37.78 2.47 7.03
C LEU A 417 37.70 3.81 6.27
N LEU A 418 37.28 3.79 5.00
CA LEU A 418 37.07 4.99 4.19
C LEU A 418 35.68 5.62 4.39
N ARG A 419 34.82 5.04 5.23
CA ARG A 419 33.47 5.56 5.51
C ARG A 419 33.10 5.44 6.98
N SER A 420 31.96 6.02 7.33
CA SER A 420 31.32 5.81 8.64
C SER A 420 30.69 4.41 8.71
N PHE A 421 30.79 3.80 9.90
CA PHE A 421 30.20 2.52 10.26
C PHE A 421 29.91 2.50 11.76
N GLY A 422 28.95 1.68 12.20
CA GLY A 422 28.63 1.48 13.61
C GLY A 422 29.69 0.64 14.32
N SER A 423 29.89 -0.59 13.85
CA SER A 423 30.98 -1.48 14.33
C SER A 423 31.47 -2.39 13.21
N VAL A 424 32.72 -2.87 13.30
CA VAL A 424 33.26 -3.87 12.38
C VAL A 424 33.88 -5.02 13.18
N GLY A 425 33.44 -6.23 12.87
CA GLY A 425 33.96 -7.45 13.45
C GLY A 425 34.53 -8.41 12.41
N LEU A 426 35.63 -9.09 12.75
CA LEU A 426 36.25 -10.10 11.89
C LEU A 426 36.41 -11.41 12.64
N ILE A 427 36.17 -12.52 11.95
CA ILE A 427 36.62 -13.84 12.43
C ILE A 427 38.12 -14.00 12.17
N GLY A 428 38.84 -14.63 13.09
CA GLY A 428 40.28 -14.85 12.93
C GLY A 428 41.01 -15.06 14.25
N SER A 429 42.30 -15.36 14.21
CA SER A 429 43.14 -15.39 15.41
C SER A 429 43.84 -14.05 15.63
N ALA A 430 44.21 -13.74 16.87
CA ALA A 430 44.96 -12.54 17.22
C ALA A 430 46.24 -12.37 16.37
N SER A 431 46.96 -13.47 16.10
CA SER A 431 48.16 -13.45 15.25
C SER A 431 47.86 -13.14 13.78
N LYS A 432 46.69 -13.55 13.26
CA LYS A 432 46.26 -13.16 11.91
C LYS A 432 45.87 -11.69 11.87
N TRP A 433 45.18 -11.20 12.90
CA TRP A 433 44.80 -9.79 13.04
C TRP A 433 46.03 -8.87 13.08
N ALA A 434 47.06 -9.19 13.86
CA ALA A 434 48.27 -8.38 13.96
C ALA A 434 48.95 -8.13 12.58
N ARG A 435 49.03 -9.18 11.74
CA ARG A 435 49.55 -9.06 10.35
C ARG A 435 48.64 -8.22 9.46
N PHE A 436 47.34 -8.27 9.72
CA PHE A 436 46.33 -7.54 8.97
C PHE A 436 46.36 -6.04 9.29
N GLN A 437 46.56 -5.68 10.55
CA GLN A 437 46.78 -4.30 11.00
C GLN A 437 47.99 -3.66 10.30
N GLN A 438 49.11 -4.39 10.19
CA GLN A 438 50.29 -3.91 9.47
C GLN A 438 49.99 -3.60 7.99
N ARG A 439 49.18 -4.43 7.33
CA ARG A 439 48.77 -4.22 5.93
C ARG A 439 47.84 -3.02 5.77
N LEU A 440 46.90 -2.83 6.71
CA LEU A 440 46.01 -1.65 6.71
C LEU A 440 46.79 -0.35 6.98
N ALA A 441 47.77 -0.38 7.88
CA ALA A 441 48.65 0.75 8.14
C ALA A 441 49.50 1.09 6.90
N ALA A 442 50.02 0.09 6.20
CA ALA A 442 50.73 0.29 4.93
C ALA A 442 49.84 0.90 3.82
N LEU A 443 48.51 0.74 3.92
CA LEU A 443 47.52 1.38 3.04
C LEU A 443 47.12 2.80 3.50
N GLY A 444 47.74 3.33 4.55
CA GLY A 444 47.57 4.72 5.01
C GLY A 444 46.55 4.93 6.13
N HIS A 445 46.03 3.86 6.73
CA HIS A 445 45.09 3.97 7.87
C HIS A 445 45.84 4.15 9.19
N SER A 446 45.35 5.05 10.04
CA SER A 446 45.92 5.28 11.39
C SER A 446 45.58 4.15 12.37
N ASP A 447 46.39 3.98 13.40
CA ASP A 447 46.13 3.03 14.48
C ASP A 447 44.78 3.29 15.18
N ALA A 448 44.39 4.56 15.32
CA ALA A 448 43.10 4.95 15.87
C ALA A 448 41.93 4.43 15.01
N GLN A 449 42.03 4.54 13.68
CA GLN A 449 41.04 4.01 12.76
C GLN A 449 40.98 2.47 12.82
N ILE A 450 42.13 1.81 12.81
CA ILE A 450 42.23 0.35 12.83
C ILE A 450 41.74 -0.24 14.15
N SER A 451 41.96 0.46 15.28
CA SER A 451 41.54 0.02 16.62
C SER A 451 40.02 -0.10 16.81
N ARG A 452 39.23 0.48 15.89
CA ARG A 452 37.76 0.37 15.86
C ARG A 452 37.27 -1.03 15.45
N PHE A 453 38.16 -1.92 14.99
CA PHE A 453 37.83 -3.26 14.52
C PHE A 453 37.96 -4.27 15.65
N SER A 454 36.97 -5.15 15.79
CA SER A 454 36.98 -6.25 16.75
C SER A 454 37.43 -7.55 16.08
N CYS A 455 38.61 -8.06 16.44
CA CYS A 455 39.11 -9.34 15.92
C CYS A 455 39.93 -10.11 16.99
N PRO A 456 39.56 -11.37 17.33
CA PRO A 456 38.35 -12.05 16.91
C PRO A 456 37.08 -11.37 17.43
N ILE A 457 36.05 -11.26 16.59
CA ILE A 457 34.69 -11.00 17.05
C ILE A 457 34.08 -12.29 17.64
N GLY A 458 33.28 -12.14 18.71
CA GLY A 458 32.57 -13.23 19.39
C GLY A 458 33.33 -13.82 20.58
N ASP A 459 32.83 -14.95 21.10
CA ASP A 459 33.44 -15.66 22.25
C ASP A 459 34.20 -16.91 21.79
N PRO A 460 35.55 -16.90 21.77
CA PRO A 460 36.35 -18.05 21.34
C PRO A 460 36.18 -19.32 22.19
N ARG A 461 35.63 -19.20 23.42
CA ARG A 461 35.43 -20.32 24.34
C ARG A 461 34.31 -21.26 23.91
N LEU A 462 33.41 -20.80 23.02
CA LEU A 462 32.31 -21.62 22.50
C LEU A 462 32.78 -22.70 21.50
N GLY A 463 34.05 -22.67 21.09
CA GLY A 463 34.65 -23.65 20.20
C GLY A 463 34.73 -23.20 18.75
N LYS A 464 35.12 -24.12 17.86
CA LYS A 464 35.43 -23.83 16.44
C LYS A 464 34.32 -24.24 15.47
N HIS A 465 33.22 -24.80 15.96
CA HIS A 465 32.10 -25.20 15.11
C HIS A 465 31.40 -23.96 14.53
N PRO A 466 31.00 -23.94 13.24
CA PRO A 466 30.41 -22.75 12.61
C PRO A 466 29.23 -22.13 13.37
N GLN A 467 28.28 -22.95 13.86
CA GLN A 467 27.15 -22.49 14.69
C GLN A 467 27.60 -21.91 16.03
N ALA A 468 28.65 -22.46 16.65
CA ALA A 468 29.15 -21.95 17.93
C ALA A 468 29.83 -20.58 17.77
N ILE A 469 30.59 -20.42 16.68
CA ILE A 469 31.17 -19.13 16.29
C ILE A 469 30.05 -18.13 15.99
N ALA A 470 29.07 -18.51 15.17
CA ALA A 470 27.93 -17.66 14.82
C ALA A 470 27.14 -17.19 16.05
N LEU A 471 26.88 -18.08 17.01
CA LEU A 471 26.22 -17.73 18.27
C LEU A 471 27.04 -16.73 19.09
N GLY A 472 28.36 -16.93 19.19
CA GLY A 472 29.26 -16.01 19.87
C GLY A 472 29.28 -14.63 19.25
N VAL A 473 29.30 -14.55 17.91
CA VAL A 473 29.24 -13.29 17.17
C VAL A 473 27.88 -12.62 17.33
N ALA A 474 26.77 -13.35 17.20
CA ALA A 474 25.43 -12.81 17.41
C ALA A 474 25.27 -12.23 18.82
N ALA A 475 25.73 -12.93 19.85
CA ALA A 475 25.70 -12.45 21.22
C ALA A 475 26.55 -11.19 21.44
N ALA A 476 27.72 -11.09 20.79
CA ALA A 476 28.55 -9.89 20.83
C ALA A 476 27.85 -8.69 20.18
N LEU A 477 27.26 -8.88 19.00
CA LEU A 477 26.50 -7.85 18.30
C LEU A 477 25.33 -7.35 19.16
N LEU A 478 24.53 -8.26 19.73
CA LEU A 478 23.35 -7.89 20.53
C LEU A 478 23.69 -7.22 21.87
N LYS A 479 24.91 -7.42 22.39
CA LYS A 479 25.38 -6.81 23.64
C LYS A 479 25.94 -5.41 23.46
N GLU A 480 26.39 -5.03 22.26
CA GLU A 480 26.90 -3.67 22.03
C GLU A 480 25.78 -2.66 22.32
N PRO A 481 25.96 -1.77 23.32
CA PRO A 481 24.95 -0.79 23.66
C PRO A 481 24.76 0.15 22.48
N ASP A 482 23.51 0.41 22.15
CA ASP A 482 23.09 1.38 21.15
C ASP A 482 23.55 2.78 21.61
N THR A 483 24.75 3.21 21.19
CA THR A 483 25.43 4.40 21.71
C THR A 483 24.60 5.68 21.49
N LYS A 484 23.69 5.70 20.51
CA LYS A 484 22.74 6.79 20.27
C LYS A 484 21.58 6.82 21.28
N ALA A 485 21.22 5.71 21.92
CA ALA A 485 20.13 5.64 22.89
C ALA A 485 20.53 6.20 24.27
N GLN A 486 21.81 6.17 24.63
CA GLN A 486 22.31 6.72 25.89
C GLN A 486 22.43 8.25 25.88
N ASP A 487 22.77 8.86 24.73
CA ASP A 487 22.86 10.32 24.63
C ASP A 487 21.49 11.01 24.73
N ARG A 488 20.43 10.40 24.19
CA ARG A 488 19.06 10.91 24.34
C ARG A 488 18.51 10.80 25.76
N ARG A 489 19.03 9.88 26.58
CA ARG A 489 18.66 9.77 28.01
C ARG A 489 19.45 10.72 28.93
N ARG A 490 20.54 11.32 28.43
CA ARG A 490 21.33 12.32 29.18
C ARG A 490 20.95 13.76 28.85
N THR A 491 20.14 13.98 27.82
CA THR A 491 19.72 15.31 27.35
C THR A 491 18.20 15.52 27.35
N ALA A 492 17.43 14.64 28.01
CA ALA A 492 15.99 14.80 28.24
C ALA A 492 15.70 15.05 29.71
#